data_AF-G9YT25-F1
#
_entry.id   AF-G9YT25-F1
#
_cell.length_a   1.000
_cell.length_b   1.000
_cell.length_c   1.000
_cell.angle_alpha   90.00
_cell.angle_beta   90.00
_cell.angle_gamma   90.00
#
_symmetry.space_group_name_H-M   'P 1'
#
loop_
_entity.id
_entity.type
_entity.pdbx_description
1 polymer ?
#
loop_
_entity_poly.entity_id
_entity_poly.type
_entity_poly.pdbx_seq_one_letter_code
_entity_poly.pdbx_strand_id
1 'polypeptide(L)'
;MGRGSGSIRPHLSVLLLLTGVLAGLLLRTPVPSVPTPLPQGEVGERIAAALPAELSPLRRAFVESGAALVGRVGYFWGGKSDAVGWDARWGVPAVVTAPGSSTSGESLPFGLDCSGFVSWCAVNAAGDPAAFAAVGNGVRAQRALCAPVDWADALPGDLAFYPDLSHVGIVAGRGEDGGLLVLHCSYSLGGVVCSSDAKAAGFTDLGRPSLFEKTP
;
A
#
# COMPACT_ATOMS: atom_id res chain seq x y z
N MET A 1 -37.28 -56.45 38.97
CA MET A 1 -35.85 -56.01 38.97
C MET A 1 -35.48 -55.61 37.56
N GLY A 2 -34.82 -54.47 37.37
CA GLY A 2 -34.35 -53.99 36.06
C GLY A 2 -34.50 -52.47 35.88
N ARG A 3 -33.76 -51.67 36.66
CA ARG A 3 -33.60 -50.23 36.39
C ARG A 3 -32.64 -50.06 35.21
N GLY A 4 -33.11 -49.48 34.11
CA GLY A 4 -32.29 -49.13 32.96
C GLY A 4 -31.34 -47.98 33.30
N SER A 5 -30.05 -48.25 33.23
CA SER A 5 -28.97 -47.27 33.32
C SER A 5 -28.94 -46.42 32.04
N GLY A 6 -29.37 -45.16 32.14
CA GLY A 6 -29.25 -44.18 31.06
C GLY A 6 -27.79 -43.73 30.92
N SER A 7 -27.17 -44.05 29.79
CA SER A 7 -25.83 -43.58 29.43
C SER A 7 -25.86 -42.08 29.11
N ILE A 8 -25.40 -41.24 30.05
CA ILE A 8 -25.32 -39.77 29.92
C ILE A 8 -24.11 -39.32 29.05
N ARG A 9 -23.43 -40.25 28.38
CA ARG A 9 -22.11 -39.99 27.78
C ARG A 9 -22.04 -39.28 26.41
N PRO A 10 -23.05 -39.28 25.51
CA PRO A 10 -22.86 -38.65 24.19
C PRO A 10 -23.02 -37.12 24.22
N HIS A 11 -23.76 -36.57 25.19
CA HIS A 11 -24.09 -35.14 25.23
C HIS A 11 -22.95 -34.28 25.80
N LEU A 12 -22.11 -34.83 26.68
CA LEU A 12 -21.00 -34.09 27.29
C LEU A 12 -19.85 -33.83 26.29
N SER A 13 -19.59 -34.78 25.38
CA SER A 13 -18.57 -34.66 24.34
C SER A 13 -18.92 -33.63 23.28
N VAL A 14 -20.20 -33.54 22.89
CA VAL A 14 -20.70 -32.53 21.95
C VAL A 14 -20.65 -31.12 22.56
N LEU A 15 -20.98 -31.00 23.85
CA LEU A 15 -20.92 -29.72 24.57
C LEU A 15 -19.49 -29.19 24.69
N LEU A 16 -18.51 -30.06 24.96
CA LEU A 16 -17.08 -29.70 25.03
C LEU A 16 -16.47 -29.30 23.67
N LEU A 17 -16.92 -29.93 22.57
CA LEU A 17 -16.53 -29.54 21.21
C LEU A 17 -17.12 -28.19 20.81
N LEU A 18 -18.38 -27.93 21.15
CA LEU A 18 -19.03 -26.64 20.88
C LEU A 18 -18.41 -25.50 21.69
N THR A 19 -18.06 -25.71 22.97
CA THR A 19 -17.39 -24.67 23.77
C THR A 19 -15.95 -24.42 23.32
N GLY A 20 -15.21 -25.46 22.88
CA GLY A 20 -13.87 -25.29 22.31
C GLY A 20 -13.85 -24.52 20.99
N VAL A 21 -14.82 -24.76 20.10
CA VAL A 21 -14.99 -24.00 18.85
C VAL A 21 -15.44 -22.56 19.12
N LEU A 22 -16.37 -22.35 20.07
CA LEU A 22 -16.80 -21.00 20.46
C LEU A 22 -15.65 -20.20 21.12
N ALA A 23 -14.85 -20.83 21.98
CA ALA A 23 -13.67 -20.22 22.60
C ALA A 23 -12.60 -19.90 21.55
N GLY A 24 -12.39 -20.77 20.56
CA GLY A 24 -11.48 -20.50 19.42
C GLY A 24 -11.97 -19.37 18.51
N LEU A 25 -13.28 -19.16 18.38
CA LEU A 25 -13.87 -18.04 17.64
C LEU A 25 -13.76 -16.71 18.41
N LEU A 26 -13.84 -16.77 19.75
CA LEU A 26 -13.71 -15.63 20.67
C LEU A 26 -12.26 -15.23 20.97
N LEU A 27 -11.30 -16.14 20.73
CA LEU A 27 -9.85 -15.90 20.84
C LEU A 27 -9.21 -15.48 19.51
N ARG A 28 -10.01 -15.16 18.49
CA ARG A 28 -9.50 -14.42 17.32
C ARG A 28 -9.04 -13.07 17.82
N THR A 29 -7.73 -12.91 17.99
CA THR A 29 -7.14 -11.58 18.12
C THR A 29 -7.68 -10.75 16.96
N PRO A 30 -8.23 -9.55 17.21
CA PRO A 30 -8.61 -8.67 16.11
C PRO A 30 -7.37 -8.53 15.24
N VAL A 31 -7.51 -8.86 13.94
CA VAL A 31 -6.49 -8.49 12.96
C VAL A 31 -6.29 -6.99 13.18
N PRO A 32 -5.06 -6.52 13.45
CA PRO A 32 -4.84 -5.10 13.67
C PRO A 32 -5.46 -4.36 12.49
N SER A 33 -6.42 -3.49 12.80
CA SER A 33 -7.12 -2.71 11.80
C SER A 33 -6.08 -1.89 11.05
N VAL A 34 -6.03 -2.04 9.72
CA VAL A 34 -5.26 -1.12 8.87
C VAL A 34 -5.70 0.30 9.26
N PRO A 35 -4.77 1.21 9.60
CA PRO A 35 -5.14 2.56 9.99
C PRO A 35 -6.01 3.21 8.93
N THR A 36 -7.01 3.97 9.37
CA THR A 36 -7.87 4.73 8.47
C THR A 36 -7.02 5.72 7.67
N PRO A 37 -7.06 5.69 6.33
CA PRO A 37 -6.37 6.67 5.51
C PRO A 37 -6.94 8.08 5.69
N LEU A 38 -6.17 9.09 5.30
CA LEU A 38 -6.68 10.45 5.19
C LEU A 38 -7.88 10.50 4.22
N PRO A 39 -8.93 11.29 4.54
CA PRO A 39 -10.03 11.52 3.62
C PRO A 39 -9.53 12.11 2.29
N GLN A 40 -10.06 11.62 1.16
CA GLN A 40 -9.62 12.05 -0.19
C GLN A 40 -9.61 13.58 -0.36
N GLY A 41 -10.63 14.28 0.17
CA GLY A 41 -10.74 15.74 0.06
C GLY A 41 -9.69 16.53 0.85
N GLU A 42 -9.00 15.90 1.81
CA GLU A 42 -8.00 16.55 2.66
C GLU A 42 -6.56 16.29 2.19
N VAL A 43 -6.33 15.24 1.39
CA VAL A 43 -4.97 14.82 1.00
C VAL A 43 -4.18 15.94 0.32
N GLY A 44 -4.79 16.68 -0.59
CA GLY A 44 -4.11 17.77 -1.31
C GLY A 44 -3.57 18.84 -0.37
N GLU A 45 -4.41 19.32 0.55
CA GLU A 45 -4.03 20.35 1.53
C GLU A 45 -2.99 19.83 2.53
N ARG A 46 -3.18 18.60 3.03
CA ARG A 46 -2.26 17.97 4.00
C ARG A 46 -0.87 17.76 3.39
N ILE A 47 -0.80 17.33 2.13
CA ILE A 47 0.47 17.17 1.43
C ILE A 47 1.09 18.53 1.11
N ALA A 48 0.31 19.49 0.61
CA ALA A 48 0.82 20.83 0.32
C ALA A 48 1.45 21.48 1.56
N ALA A 49 0.87 21.30 2.74
CA ALA A 49 1.42 21.76 4.01
C ALA A 49 2.70 21.00 4.44
N ALA A 50 2.83 19.72 4.08
CA ALA A 50 3.94 18.86 4.46
C ALA A 50 5.16 18.96 3.52
N LEU A 51 5.00 19.54 2.33
CA LEU A 51 6.09 19.70 1.36
C LEU A 51 6.95 20.95 1.66
N PRO A 52 8.26 20.79 1.91
CA PRO A 52 9.16 21.94 2.08
C PRO A 52 9.18 22.83 0.84
N ALA A 53 9.29 24.14 1.02
CA ALA A 53 9.35 25.10 -0.09
C ALA A 53 10.51 24.79 -1.05
N GLU A 54 11.70 24.51 -0.49
CA GLU A 54 12.95 24.23 -1.21
C GLU A 54 13.06 22.79 -1.75
N LEU A 55 11.97 22.01 -1.71
CA LEU A 55 11.97 20.65 -2.26
C LEU A 55 12.20 20.70 -3.78
N SER A 56 13.08 19.83 -4.28
CA SER A 56 13.41 19.80 -5.71
C SER A 56 12.15 19.59 -6.56
N PRO A 57 12.07 20.21 -7.76
CA PRO A 57 10.89 20.09 -8.63
C PRO A 57 10.51 18.65 -8.93
N LEU A 58 11.49 17.78 -9.16
CA LEU A 58 11.24 16.36 -9.44
C LEU A 58 10.63 15.63 -8.23
N ARG A 59 11.11 15.88 -7.00
CA ARG A 59 10.53 15.28 -5.78
C ARG A 59 9.11 15.78 -5.54
N ARG A 60 8.89 17.09 -5.72
CA ARG A 60 7.57 17.70 -5.61
C ARG A 60 6.59 17.06 -6.59
N ALA A 61 6.95 17.01 -7.87
CA ALA A 61 6.11 16.41 -8.91
C ALA A 61 5.84 14.91 -8.66
N PHE A 62 6.81 14.18 -8.11
CA PHE A 62 6.65 12.77 -7.75
C PHE A 62 5.60 12.55 -6.65
N VAL A 63 5.64 13.35 -5.58
CA VAL A 63 4.64 13.28 -4.51
C VAL A 63 3.28 13.78 -4.97
N GLU A 64 3.23 14.91 -5.67
CA GLU A 64 1.98 15.50 -6.18
C GLU A 64 1.28 14.60 -7.21
N SER A 65 2.04 13.90 -8.05
CA SER A 65 1.49 12.87 -8.95
C SER A 65 0.76 11.78 -8.17
N GLY A 66 1.38 11.28 -7.09
CA GLY A 66 0.77 10.26 -6.24
C GLY A 66 -0.48 10.76 -5.52
N ALA A 67 -0.43 11.98 -4.98
CA ALA A 67 -1.57 12.63 -4.33
C ALA A 67 -2.76 12.77 -5.28
N ALA A 68 -2.51 13.10 -6.55
CA ALA A 68 -3.54 13.27 -7.57
C ALA A 68 -4.32 11.99 -7.89
N LEU A 69 -3.82 10.81 -7.51
CA LEU A 69 -4.51 9.52 -7.72
C LEU A 69 -5.31 9.03 -6.51
N VAL A 70 -5.15 9.65 -5.32
CA VAL A 70 -5.83 9.18 -4.11
C VAL A 70 -7.35 9.18 -4.31
N GLY A 71 -7.97 8.02 -4.02
CA GLY A 71 -9.41 7.79 -4.18
C GLY A 71 -9.91 7.71 -5.63
N ARG A 72 -9.02 7.80 -6.63
CA ARG A 72 -9.39 7.83 -8.06
C ARG A 72 -8.96 6.58 -8.83
N VAL A 73 -7.91 5.90 -8.37
CA VAL A 73 -7.38 4.69 -9.01
C VAL A 73 -7.47 3.50 -8.05
N GLY A 74 -8.13 2.45 -8.50
CA GLY A 74 -8.32 1.21 -7.74
C GLY A 74 -7.07 0.32 -7.73
N TYR A 75 -7.08 -0.65 -6.82
CA TYR A 75 -6.04 -1.67 -6.76
C TYR A 75 -6.23 -2.72 -7.86
N PHE A 76 -5.14 -3.10 -8.52
CA PHE A 76 -5.12 -4.21 -9.46
C PHE A 76 -3.79 -4.98 -9.32
N TRP A 77 -3.87 -6.28 -9.03
CA TRP A 77 -2.67 -7.11 -8.86
C TRP A 77 -1.84 -7.16 -10.14
N GLY A 78 -0.56 -6.76 -10.06
CA GLY A 78 0.32 -6.63 -11.23
C GLY A 78 0.05 -5.39 -12.08
N GLY A 79 -0.84 -4.48 -11.66
CA GLY A 79 -1.20 -3.29 -12.40
C GLY A 79 -0.01 -2.33 -12.55
N LYS A 80 0.30 -1.96 -13.80
CA LYS A 80 1.41 -1.06 -14.18
C LYS A 80 0.94 -0.07 -15.24
N SER A 81 1.52 1.13 -15.21
CA SER A 81 1.30 2.14 -16.24
C SER A 81 2.56 2.98 -16.46
N ASP A 82 2.93 3.17 -17.72
CA ASP A 82 3.97 4.06 -18.23
C ASP A 82 3.36 5.26 -18.99
N ALA A 83 2.04 5.46 -18.87
CA ALA A 83 1.37 6.61 -19.45
C ALA A 83 1.83 7.91 -18.75
N VAL A 84 2.19 8.90 -19.56
CA VAL A 84 2.32 10.28 -19.10
C VAL A 84 0.91 10.88 -19.06
N GLY A 85 0.47 11.25 -17.85
CA GLY A 85 -0.89 11.65 -17.55
C GLY A 85 -1.82 10.47 -17.25
N TRP A 86 -3.13 10.69 -17.43
CA TRP A 86 -4.17 9.72 -17.12
C TRP A 86 -4.09 8.49 -18.03
N ASP A 87 -4.15 7.29 -17.45
CA ASP A 87 -4.23 6.05 -18.21
C ASP A 87 -5.70 5.71 -18.51
N ALA A 88 -6.06 5.67 -19.78
CA ALA A 88 -7.42 5.37 -20.24
C ALA A 88 -7.89 3.96 -19.85
N ARG A 89 -6.99 3.06 -19.45
CA ARG A 89 -7.33 1.71 -18.97
C ARG A 89 -7.90 1.72 -17.56
N TRP A 90 -7.63 2.73 -16.73
CA TRP A 90 -8.08 2.71 -15.34
C TRP A 90 -9.61 2.66 -15.24
N GLY A 91 -10.10 1.73 -14.42
CA GLY A 91 -11.53 1.43 -14.28
C GLY A 91 -12.12 0.53 -15.37
N VAL A 92 -11.40 0.31 -16.48
CA VAL A 92 -11.84 -0.59 -17.56
C VAL A 92 -11.60 -2.04 -17.14
N PRO A 93 -12.56 -2.96 -17.30
CA PRO A 93 -12.35 -4.37 -16.97
C PRO A 93 -11.15 -4.96 -17.70
N ALA A 94 -10.26 -5.61 -16.95
CA ALA A 94 -9.12 -6.35 -17.46
C ALA A 94 -8.91 -7.63 -16.66
N VAL A 95 -8.38 -8.66 -17.31
CA VAL A 95 -8.04 -9.92 -16.64
C VAL A 95 -6.74 -9.74 -15.86
N VAL A 96 -6.75 -10.13 -14.59
CA VAL A 96 -5.52 -10.20 -13.78
C VAL A 96 -4.65 -11.35 -14.30
N THR A 97 -3.57 -11.02 -15.00
CA THR A 97 -2.66 -12.01 -15.59
C THR A 97 -1.44 -12.31 -14.73
N ALA A 98 -1.10 -11.41 -13.80
CA ALA A 98 0.05 -11.60 -12.92
C ALA A 98 -0.19 -12.76 -11.94
N PRO A 99 0.76 -13.70 -11.80
CA PRO A 99 0.60 -14.85 -10.91
C PRO A 99 0.71 -14.44 -9.43
N GLY A 100 0.28 -15.33 -8.53
CA GLY A 100 0.53 -15.19 -7.09
C GLY A 100 -0.54 -14.43 -6.30
N SER A 101 -1.66 -14.04 -6.94
CA SER A 101 -2.84 -13.50 -6.27
C SER A 101 -4.02 -14.47 -6.33
N SER A 102 -4.90 -14.44 -5.32
CA SER A 102 -6.18 -15.13 -5.34
C SER A 102 -7.12 -14.65 -6.46
N THR A 103 -6.89 -13.43 -6.97
CA THR A 103 -7.67 -12.84 -8.06
C THR A 103 -7.10 -13.15 -9.46
N SER A 104 -6.03 -13.96 -9.56
CA SER A 104 -5.43 -14.31 -10.85
C SER A 104 -6.47 -15.00 -11.75
N GLY A 105 -6.67 -14.49 -12.97
CA GLY A 105 -7.69 -14.96 -13.90
C GLY A 105 -9.06 -14.29 -13.76
N GLU A 106 -9.28 -13.48 -12.73
CA GLU A 106 -10.51 -12.69 -12.59
C GLU A 106 -10.49 -11.44 -13.49
N SER A 107 -11.67 -11.01 -13.93
CA SER A 107 -11.85 -9.74 -14.64
C SER A 107 -12.23 -8.66 -13.63
N LEU A 108 -11.32 -7.71 -13.40
CA LEU A 108 -11.48 -6.62 -12.43
C LEU A 108 -11.25 -5.27 -13.11
N PRO A 109 -11.80 -4.15 -12.58
CA PRO A 109 -11.45 -2.82 -13.05
C PRO A 109 -9.94 -2.60 -12.97
N PHE A 110 -9.29 -2.31 -14.09
CA PHE A 110 -7.86 -2.13 -14.14
C PHE A 110 -7.42 -0.92 -13.30
N GLY A 111 -6.23 -1.04 -12.73
CA GLY A 111 -5.69 -0.09 -11.76
C GLY A 111 -4.20 -0.31 -11.59
N LEU A 112 -3.70 -0.07 -10.38
CA LEU A 112 -2.27 -0.19 -10.07
C LEU A 112 -2.05 -1.15 -8.90
N ASP A 113 -0.88 -1.79 -8.85
CA ASP A 113 -0.36 -2.32 -7.59
C ASP A 113 0.56 -1.30 -6.91
N CYS A 114 1.07 -1.62 -5.71
CA CYS A 114 1.91 -0.72 -4.92
C CYS A 114 3.16 -0.23 -5.67
N SER A 115 3.87 -1.14 -6.33
CA SER A 115 5.07 -0.80 -7.10
C SER A 115 4.76 -0.13 -8.44
N GLY A 116 3.62 -0.46 -9.06
CA GLY A 116 3.12 0.19 -10.26
C GLY A 116 2.73 1.64 -10.01
N PHE A 117 2.15 1.92 -8.85
CA PHE A 117 1.90 3.27 -8.36
C PHE A 117 3.19 4.09 -8.26
N VAL A 118 4.23 3.56 -7.61
CA VAL A 118 5.54 4.22 -7.54
C VAL A 118 6.13 4.48 -8.94
N SER A 119 6.04 3.49 -9.83
CA SER A 119 6.59 3.60 -11.19
C SER A 119 5.86 4.65 -12.02
N TRP A 120 4.52 4.69 -11.94
CA TRP A 120 3.70 5.70 -12.64
C TRP A 120 3.98 7.11 -12.11
N CYS A 121 4.14 7.27 -10.80
CA CYS A 121 4.51 8.56 -10.22
C CYS A 121 5.87 9.04 -10.76
N ALA A 122 6.84 8.14 -10.95
CA ALA A 122 8.16 8.50 -11.48
C ALA A 122 8.07 8.96 -12.94
N VAL A 123 7.32 8.22 -13.76
CA VAL A 123 7.03 8.61 -15.16
C VAL A 123 6.40 9.99 -15.24
N ASN A 124 5.42 10.28 -14.39
CA ASN A 124 4.70 11.54 -14.42
C ASN A 124 5.50 12.71 -13.84
N ALA A 125 6.33 12.45 -12.84
CA ALA A 125 7.27 13.44 -12.33
C ALA A 125 8.31 13.85 -13.36
N ALA A 126 8.82 12.89 -14.14
CA ALA A 126 9.83 13.13 -15.17
C ALA A 126 9.22 13.60 -16.51
N GLY A 127 7.93 13.32 -16.75
CA GLY A 127 7.31 13.47 -18.06
C GLY A 127 7.86 12.48 -19.10
N ASP A 128 8.49 11.38 -18.67
CA ASP A 128 9.21 10.44 -19.52
C ASP A 128 8.98 8.98 -19.05
N PRO A 129 8.43 8.10 -19.92
CA PRO A 129 8.30 6.66 -19.66
C PRO A 129 9.60 5.98 -19.22
N ALA A 130 10.78 6.48 -19.60
CA ALA A 130 12.07 5.92 -19.19
C ALA A 130 12.28 5.95 -17.66
N ALA A 131 11.62 6.87 -16.95
CA ALA A 131 11.70 6.94 -15.49
C ALA A 131 11.10 5.71 -14.79
N PHE A 132 10.24 4.94 -15.47
CA PHE A 132 9.73 3.65 -14.98
C PHE A 132 10.88 2.70 -14.63
N ALA A 133 11.84 2.53 -15.57
CA ALA A 133 13.00 1.68 -15.36
C ALA A 133 13.99 2.29 -14.35
N ALA A 134 14.08 3.62 -14.30
CA ALA A 134 14.98 4.32 -13.39
C ALA A 134 14.59 4.17 -11.91
N VAL A 135 13.29 4.12 -11.59
CA VAL A 135 12.82 3.87 -10.22
C VAL A 135 12.72 2.37 -9.90
N GLY A 136 12.52 1.52 -10.92
CA GLY A 136 12.50 0.07 -10.82
C GLY A 136 11.09 -0.54 -10.86
N ASN A 137 11.01 -1.78 -11.35
CA ASN A 137 9.76 -2.53 -11.50
C ASN A 137 9.61 -3.58 -10.40
N GLY A 138 8.66 -3.36 -9.48
CA GLY A 138 8.44 -4.24 -8.33
C GLY A 138 9.20 -3.78 -7.08
N VAL A 139 8.66 -4.13 -5.91
CA VAL A 139 9.13 -3.64 -4.60
C VAL A 139 10.62 -3.89 -4.37
N ARG A 140 11.11 -5.10 -4.72
CA ARG A 140 12.52 -5.49 -4.54
C ARG A 140 13.46 -4.70 -5.47
N ALA A 141 13.05 -4.47 -6.72
CA ALA A 141 13.85 -3.68 -7.66
C ALA A 141 13.92 -2.22 -7.20
N GLN A 142 12.79 -1.65 -6.77
CA GLN A 142 12.73 -0.30 -6.23
C GLN A 142 13.61 -0.14 -4.99
N ARG A 143 13.55 -1.11 -4.05
CA ARG A 143 14.41 -1.11 -2.86
C ARG A 143 15.90 -1.20 -3.21
N ALA A 144 16.27 -1.99 -4.23
CA ALA A 144 17.66 -2.17 -4.65
C ALA A 144 18.25 -0.89 -5.30
N LEU A 145 17.39 -0.05 -5.88
CA LEU A 145 17.77 1.23 -6.49
C LEU A 145 17.70 2.41 -5.50
N CYS A 146 17.55 2.13 -4.21
CA CYS A 146 17.50 3.14 -3.15
C CYS A 146 18.75 3.11 -2.26
N ALA A 147 19.24 4.29 -1.89
CA ALA A 147 20.13 4.46 -0.73
C ALA A 147 19.28 4.37 0.57
N PRO A 148 19.75 3.71 1.64
CA PRO A 148 19.03 3.67 2.92
C PRO A 148 18.84 5.08 3.51
N VAL A 149 17.72 5.30 4.19
CA VAL A 149 17.42 6.57 4.88
C VAL A 149 16.97 6.29 6.30
N ASP A 150 17.52 7.03 7.26
CA ASP A 150 17.04 6.97 8.64
C ASP A 150 15.66 7.61 8.76
N TRP A 151 14.81 7.06 9.63
CA TRP A 151 13.44 7.54 9.80
C TRP A 151 13.35 9.03 10.16
N ALA A 152 14.36 9.55 10.87
CA ALA A 152 14.46 10.97 11.24
C ALA A 152 14.74 11.86 10.01
N ASP A 153 15.52 11.35 9.05
CA ASP A 153 16.01 12.07 7.86
C ASP A 153 15.14 11.86 6.62
N ALA A 154 13.97 11.26 6.81
CA ALA A 154 12.98 11.04 5.76
C ALA A 154 12.57 12.36 5.10
N LEU A 155 12.63 12.39 3.77
CA LEU A 155 12.19 13.51 2.95
C LEU A 155 11.02 13.10 2.05
N PRO A 156 10.14 14.05 1.65
CA PRO A 156 9.16 13.77 0.61
C PRO A 156 9.81 13.21 -0.66
N GLY A 157 9.21 12.14 -1.18
CA GLY A 157 9.69 11.37 -2.32
C GLY A 157 10.58 10.17 -1.96
N ASP A 158 11.07 10.05 -0.73
CA ASP A 158 11.68 8.79 -0.28
C ASP A 158 10.61 7.67 -0.29
N LEU A 159 11.01 6.42 -0.51
CA LEU A 159 10.12 5.26 -0.51
C LEU A 159 10.08 4.62 0.86
N ALA A 160 8.89 4.20 1.27
CA ALA A 160 8.64 3.45 2.49
C ALA A 160 8.30 2.00 2.15
N PHE A 161 8.88 1.03 2.86
CA PHE A 161 8.75 -0.39 2.59
C PHE A 161 8.25 -1.17 3.80
N TYR A 162 7.50 -2.24 3.54
CA TYR A 162 7.25 -3.28 4.53
C TYR A 162 8.51 -4.15 4.73
N PRO A 163 8.69 -4.76 5.91
CA PRO A 163 9.92 -5.49 6.26
C PRO A 163 10.17 -6.71 5.36
N ASP A 164 9.12 -7.31 4.81
CA ASP A 164 9.20 -8.47 3.90
C ASP A 164 9.28 -8.09 2.41
N LEU A 165 9.34 -6.79 2.12
CA LEU A 165 9.31 -6.22 0.77
C LEU A 165 8.09 -6.68 -0.05
N SER A 166 6.95 -6.91 0.62
CA SER A 166 5.67 -7.18 -0.04
C SER A 166 4.96 -5.89 -0.49
N HIS A 167 5.29 -4.75 0.11
CA HIS A 167 4.59 -3.50 -0.10
C HIS A 167 5.53 -2.28 -0.09
N VAL A 168 5.13 -1.25 -0.83
CA VAL A 168 5.88 0.01 -0.98
C VAL A 168 4.93 1.20 -1.08
N GLY A 169 5.37 2.35 -0.59
CA GLY A 169 4.72 3.64 -0.72
C GLY A 169 5.73 4.78 -0.89
N ILE A 170 5.21 5.99 -1.09
CA ILE A 170 5.98 7.23 -1.24
C ILE A 170 5.74 8.08 0.01
N VAL A 171 6.80 8.48 0.69
CA VAL A 171 6.73 9.46 1.78
C VAL A 171 6.29 10.80 1.19
N ALA A 172 5.17 11.33 1.68
CA ALA A 172 4.63 12.62 1.25
C ALA A 172 5.07 13.79 2.15
N GLY A 173 5.69 13.48 3.29
CA GLY A 173 6.17 14.45 4.28
C GLY A 173 5.79 14.05 5.69
N ARG A 174 5.89 15.00 6.62
CA ARG A 174 5.46 14.83 8.02
C ARG A 174 4.12 15.51 8.26
N GLY A 175 3.21 14.82 8.94
CA GLY A 175 2.00 15.41 9.49
C GLY A 175 2.29 16.31 10.70
N GLU A 176 1.25 16.96 11.20
CA GLU A 176 1.32 17.84 12.38
C GLU A 176 1.79 17.13 13.65
N ASP A 177 1.54 15.82 13.75
CA ASP A 177 1.97 14.94 14.84
C ASP A 177 3.42 14.43 14.67
N GLY A 178 4.11 14.83 13.59
CA GLY A 178 5.45 14.37 13.23
C GLY A 178 5.50 12.98 12.58
N GLY A 179 4.36 12.31 12.46
CA GLY A 179 4.20 11.04 11.75
C GLY A 179 4.48 11.19 10.25
N LEU A 180 5.01 10.14 9.62
CA LEU A 180 5.21 10.15 8.17
C LEU A 180 3.89 9.87 7.47
N LEU A 181 3.51 10.80 6.58
CA LEU A 181 2.45 10.60 5.61
C LEU A 181 3.01 9.73 4.48
N VAL A 182 2.30 8.65 4.12
CA VAL A 182 2.73 7.76 3.03
C VAL A 182 1.59 7.56 2.05
N LEU A 183 1.84 7.89 0.78
CA LEU A 183 1.00 7.56 -0.36
C LEU A 183 1.29 6.14 -0.84
N HIS A 184 0.27 5.31 -1.03
CA HIS A 184 0.46 3.95 -1.56
C HIS A 184 -0.81 3.41 -2.21
N CYS A 185 -0.66 2.47 -3.15
CA CYS A 185 -1.78 1.69 -3.67
C CYS A 185 -1.95 0.41 -2.86
N SER A 186 -3.02 0.32 -2.06
CA SER A 186 -3.26 -0.76 -1.11
C SER A 186 -4.33 -1.73 -1.62
N TYR A 187 -4.03 -3.02 -1.52
CA TYR A 187 -5.03 -4.07 -1.73
C TYR A 187 -6.18 -3.97 -0.72
N SER A 188 -5.85 -3.90 0.58
CA SER A 188 -6.84 -3.92 1.66
C SER A 188 -7.71 -2.66 1.72
N LEU A 189 -7.22 -1.55 1.18
CA LEU A 189 -7.96 -0.28 1.11
C LEU A 189 -8.51 0.01 -0.30
N GLY A 190 -8.35 -0.94 -1.23
CA GLY A 190 -9.00 -0.93 -2.54
C GLY A 190 -8.37 -0.02 -3.60
N GLY A 191 -7.25 0.64 -3.35
CA GLY A 191 -6.62 1.54 -4.31
C GLY A 191 -5.60 2.50 -3.71
N VAL A 192 -5.39 3.62 -4.40
CA VAL A 192 -4.45 4.67 -3.97
C VAL A 192 -5.02 5.46 -2.79
N VAL A 193 -4.25 5.51 -1.71
CA VAL A 193 -4.59 6.16 -0.44
C VAL A 193 -3.39 6.93 0.13
N CYS A 194 -3.65 7.78 1.13
CA CYS A 194 -2.61 8.37 1.97
C CYS A 194 -2.80 7.91 3.43
N SER A 195 -1.85 7.16 3.98
CA SER A 195 -1.84 6.81 5.41
C SER A 195 -1.18 7.93 6.20
N SER A 196 -1.79 8.34 7.32
CA SER A 196 -1.27 9.42 8.18
C SER A 196 -0.18 8.97 9.16
N ASP A 197 -0.09 7.67 9.44
CA ASP A 197 0.95 7.06 10.26
C ASP A 197 1.55 5.86 9.53
N ALA A 198 2.72 6.06 8.95
CA ALA A 198 3.44 5.01 8.23
C ALA A 198 3.78 3.79 9.10
N LYS A 199 4.12 3.97 10.39
CA LYS A 199 4.48 2.85 11.26
C LYS A 199 3.24 2.02 11.58
N ALA A 200 2.15 2.68 11.93
CA ALA A 200 0.88 1.99 12.15
C ALA A 200 0.37 1.28 10.89
N ALA A 201 0.68 1.83 9.70
CA ALA A 201 0.38 1.20 8.42
C ALA A 201 1.32 0.02 8.08
N GLY A 202 2.38 -0.22 8.85
CA GLY A 202 3.27 -1.39 8.69
C GLY A 202 4.59 -1.10 7.98
N PHE A 203 4.89 0.15 7.62
CA PHE A 203 6.16 0.53 7.02
C PHE A 203 7.28 0.60 8.07
N THR A 204 8.41 -0.04 7.79
CA THR A 204 9.55 -0.14 8.72
C THR A 204 10.84 0.42 8.14
N ASP A 205 11.00 0.39 6.83
CA ASP A 205 12.25 0.71 6.14
C ASP A 205 12.03 1.84 5.15
N LEU A 206 13.00 2.75 5.06
CA LEU A 206 12.99 3.85 4.10
C LEU A 206 14.16 3.75 3.14
N GLY A 207 13.95 4.22 1.91
CA GLY A 207 14.98 4.31 0.89
C GLY A 207 14.82 5.53 0.00
N ARG A 208 15.91 6.21 -0.31
CA ARG A 208 15.97 7.33 -1.24
C ARG A 208 16.25 6.81 -2.65
N PRO A 209 15.30 6.93 -3.60
CA PRO A 209 15.51 6.47 -4.97
C PRO A 209 16.65 7.22 -5.66
N SER A 210 17.49 6.47 -6.38
CA SER A 210 18.49 7.01 -7.32
C SER A 210 17.89 7.88 -8.43
N LEU A 211 16.56 7.84 -8.63
CA LEU A 211 15.81 8.76 -9.48
C LEU A 211 16.15 10.23 -9.20
N PHE A 212 16.44 10.60 -7.95
CA PHE A 212 16.75 11.98 -7.56
C PHE A 212 18.24 12.32 -7.60
N GLU A 213 19.10 11.32 -7.76
CA GLU A 213 20.56 11.51 -7.80
C GLU A 213 21.05 11.83 -9.22
N LYS A 214 20.25 11.46 -10.24
CA LYS A 214 20.49 11.84 -11.63
C LYS A 214 20.02 13.27 -11.89
N THR A 215 20.85 14.24 -11.57
CA THR A 215 20.88 15.52 -12.31
C THR A 215 21.91 15.33 -13.43
N PRO A 216 21.66 15.80 -14.68
CA PRO A 216 22.56 15.56 -15.82
C PRO A 216 24.02 15.91 -15.57
#